data_AF-A0A7W0ZQ20-F1
#
_entry.id   AF-A0A7W0ZQ20-F1
#
_cell.length_a   1.000
_cell.length_b   1.000
_cell.length_c   1.000
_cell.angle_alpha   90.00
_cell.angle_beta   90.00
_cell.angle_gamma   90.00
#
_symmetry.space_group_name_H-M   'P 1'
#
loop_
_entity.id
_entity.type
_entity.pdbx_description
1 polymer ?
#
loop_
_entity_poly.entity_id
_entity_poly.type
_entity_poly.pdbx_seq_one_letter_code
_entity_poly.pdbx_strand_id
1 'polypeptide(L)'
;MSPSPLLPPIPGNRGRQSLLAEARYWDAIVLGQPIPADAIDPVLASTIRWVHTLDDTPLPDPAFAERLESELIHDMPSIRVIPSAPAFAGETLPRSTVSPTPWTALTRRRLMNTAAAAALLAIVLASVIVSLRGASRVPRDEVDFPLVLGPGITDETLLLQARFEDFPEGVLSATVDRWVLPPGSEIQMGTRQFSGEGPSAYLVESGTLTIQADGPIAVTRSGTTMPVVAEAASQLELHTGDRGFAPSGVVSQWQNTAATPLRILEAKFRTVILRSLRGGVLGYTVVVEDAIPTPEHPVVMTVFQITLQPEAVLTADTISGLEMLKVESGRLVAVDVD
;
A
#
# COMPACT_ATOMS: atom_id res chain seq x y z
N MET A 1 -24.18 -13.95 30.25
CA MET A 1 -25.07 -13.17 29.35
C MET A 1 -24.46 -11.78 29.23
N SER A 2 -23.72 -11.54 28.15
CA SER A 2 -23.15 -10.22 27.86
C SER A 2 -24.22 -9.37 27.17
N PRO A 3 -24.41 -8.09 27.53
CA PRO A 3 -25.40 -7.23 26.88
C PRO A 3 -25.00 -6.99 25.43
N SER A 4 -25.94 -7.20 24.51
CA SER A 4 -25.78 -6.85 23.10
C SER A 4 -25.47 -5.36 22.94
N PRO A 5 -24.51 -4.98 22.09
CA PRO A 5 -24.26 -3.58 21.78
C PRO A 5 -25.51 -2.97 21.13
N LEU A 6 -26.04 -1.91 21.75
CA LEU A 6 -27.13 -1.12 21.20
C LEU A 6 -26.63 -0.41 19.93
N LEU A 7 -27.21 -0.76 18.77
CA LEU A 7 -27.02 -0.01 17.54
C LEU A 7 -27.48 1.46 17.73
N PRO A 8 -26.76 2.44 17.18
CA PRO A 8 -27.16 3.83 17.26
C PRO A 8 -28.53 4.04 16.58
N PRO A 9 -29.40 4.91 17.12
CA PRO A 9 -30.72 5.16 16.56
C PRO A 9 -30.59 5.74 15.15
N ILE A 10 -31.34 5.18 14.20
CA ILE A 10 -31.41 5.67 12.82
C ILE A 10 -31.89 7.13 12.85
N PRO A 11 -31.17 8.07 12.21
CA PRO A 11 -31.57 9.48 12.20
C PRO A 11 -32.94 9.64 11.53
N GLY A 12 -33.87 10.29 12.23
CA GLY A 12 -35.20 10.59 11.70
C GLY A 12 -35.15 11.47 10.44
N ASN A 13 -36.30 11.66 9.79
CA ASN A 13 -36.42 12.34 8.49
C ASN A 13 -35.76 13.73 8.44
N ARG A 14 -35.71 14.47 9.56
CA ARG A 14 -34.97 15.76 9.66
C ARG A 14 -33.45 15.60 9.49
N GLY A 15 -32.86 14.55 10.08
CA GLY A 15 -31.42 14.29 9.94
C GLY A 15 -31.03 13.99 8.50
N ARG A 16 -31.87 13.20 7.79
CA ARG A 16 -31.67 12.95 6.34
C ARG A 16 -31.76 14.23 5.50
N GLN A 17 -32.71 15.13 5.80
CA GLN A 17 -32.84 16.40 5.09
C GLN A 17 -31.63 17.33 5.32
N SER A 18 -31.11 17.41 6.55
CA SER A 18 -29.90 18.18 6.85
C SER A 18 -28.67 17.64 6.11
N LEU A 19 -28.48 16.32 6.08
CA LEU A 19 -27.39 15.69 5.32
C LEU A 19 -27.50 15.95 3.80
N LEU A 20 -28.71 15.89 3.25
CA LEU A 20 -28.95 16.20 1.84
C LEU A 20 -28.76 17.69 1.50
N ALA A 21 -29.00 18.58 2.46
CA ALA A 21 -28.81 20.02 2.26
C ALA A 21 -27.33 20.42 2.41
N GLU A 22 -26.62 19.81 3.35
CA GLU A 22 -25.15 19.89 3.46
C GLU A 22 -24.47 19.39 2.19
N ALA A 23 -24.86 18.21 1.70
CA ALA A 23 -24.28 17.67 0.48
C ALA A 23 -24.52 18.58 -0.73
N ARG A 24 -25.72 19.15 -0.88
CA ARG A 24 -26.02 20.13 -1.94
C ARG A 24 -25.19 21.41 -1.82
N TYR A 25 -24.86 21.82 -0.60
CA TYR A 25 -24.00 22.98 -0.35
C TYR A 25 -22.56 22.71 -0.79
N TRP A 26 -22.00 21.54 -0.44
CA TRP A 26 -20.69 21.09 -0.93
C TRP A 26 -20.65 21.02 -2.47
N ASP A 27 -21.65 20.39 -3.08
CA ASP A 27 -21.74 20.26 -4.55
C ASP A 27 -21.77 21.64 -5.23
N ALA A 28 -22.51 22.61 -4.69
CA ALA A 28 -22.59 23.96 -5.24
C ALA A 28 -21.24 24.70 -5.20
N ILE A 29 -20.45 24.52 -4.14
CA ILE A 29 -19.12 25.13 -4.02
C ILE A 29 -18.15 24.51 -5.04
N VAL A 30 -18.08 23.18 -5.10
CA VAL A 30 -17.18 22.46 -6.02
C VAL A 30 -17.47 22.78 -7.48
N LEU A 31 -18.77 22.90 -7.84
CA LEU A 31 -19.20 23.18 -9.21
C LEU A 31 -19.25 24.68 -9.56
N GLY A 32 -18.92 25.58 -8.61
CA GLY A 32 -19.04 27.03 -8.81
C GLY A 32 -20.48 27.52 -9.05
N GLN A 33 -21.48 26.78 -8.58
CA GLN A 33 -22.89 27.12 -8.73
C GLN A 33 -23.38 28.06 -7.62
N PRO A 34 -24.50 28.78 -7.83
CA PRO A 34 -25.11 29.60 -6.79
C PRO A 34 -25.45 28.78 -5.54
N ILE A 35 -24.93 29.19 -4.39
CA ILE A 35 -25.16 28.54 -3.10
C ILE A 35 -26.62 28.76 -2.66
N PRO A 36 -27.39 27.71 -2.33
CA PRO A 36 -28.76 27.88 -1.85
C PRO A 36 -28.77 28.59 -0.48
N ALA A 37 -29.53 29.69 -0.37
CA ALA A 37 -29.51 30.59 0.79
C ALA A 37 -29.96 29.94 2.12
N ASP A 38 -30.75 28.86 2.05
CA ASP A 38 -31.47 28.30 3.19
C ASP A 38 -30.99 26.89 3.60
N ALA A 39 -29.90 26.39 2.99
CA ALA A 39 -29.62 24.95 2.99
C ALA A 39 -28.96 24.43 4.28
N ILE A 40 -28.14 25.22 4.98
CA ILE A 40 -27.37 24.71 6.11
C ILE A 40 -27.16 25.74 7.21
N ASP A 41 -26.82 25.23 8.39
CA ASP A 41 -26.34 26.04 9.51
C ASP A 41 -25.23 27.00 9.04
N PRO A 42 -25.35 28.32 9.28
CA PRO A 42 -24.32 29.30 8.94
C PRO A 42 -22.93 28.95 9.48
N VAL A 43 -22.84 28.31 10.64
CA VAL A 43 -21.58 27.87 11.23
C VAL A 43 -20.96 26.78 10.36
N LEU A 44 -21.73 25.76 10.00
CA LEU A 44 -21.28 24.70 9.09
C LEU A 44 -20.89 25.27 7.73
N ALA A 45 -21.70 26.17 7.17
CA ALA A 45 -21.40 26.87 5.91
C ALA A 45 -20.08 27.64 5.95
N SER A 46 -19.75 28.25 7.10
CA SER A 46 -18.49 28.94 7.30
C SER A 46 -17.31 27.96 7.39
N THR A 47 -17.49 26.83 8.06
CA THR A 47 -16.49 25.77 8.15
C THR A 47 -16.21 25.14 6.79
N ILE A 48 -17.24 24.80 6.01
CA ILE A 48 -17.10 24.23 4.67
C ILE A 48 -16.32 25.17 3.76
N ARG A 49 -16.69 26.46 3.74
CA ARG A 49 -15.96 27.47 2.95
C ARG A 49 -14.52 27.62 3.41
N TRP A 50 -14.27 27.61 4.72
CA TRP A 50 -12.91 27.67 5.27
C TRP A 50 -12.06 26.46 4.84
N VAL A 51 -12.63 25.24 4.87
CA VAL A 51 -11.94 24.03 4.38
C VAL A 51 -11.61 24.15 2.89
N HIS A 52 -12.53 24.61 2.05
CA HIS A 52 -12.25 24.82 0.63
C HIS A 52 -11.18 25.89 0.38
N THR A 53 -11.20 26.99 1.15
CA THR A 53 -10.13 27.99 1.04
C THR A 53 -8.77 27.43 1.45
N LEU A 54 -8.72 26.41 2.31
CA LEU A 54 -7.49 25.71 2.66
C LEU A 54 -7.02 24.77 1.54
N ASP A 55 -7.94 24.08 0.87
CA ASP A 55 -7.64 23.15 -0.23
C ASP A 55 -7.12 23.88 -1.48
N ASP A 56 -7.69 25.04 -1.79
CA ASP A 56 -7.25 25.90 -2.89
C ASP A 56 -5.98 26.70 -2.56
N THR A 57 -5.50 26.65 -1.32
CA THR A 57 -4.21 27.28 -0.98
C THR A 57 -3.10 26.47 -1.65
N PRO A 58 -2.13 27.09 -2.35
CA PRO A 58 -0.94 26.37 -2.76
C PRO A 58 -0.36 25.63 -1.55
N LEU A 59 0.00 24.36 -1.76
CA LEU A 59 0.65 23.54 -0.74
C LEU A 59 1.71 24.38 -0.03
N PRO A 60 1.77 24.35 1.32
CA PRO A 60 2.75 25.13 2.04
C PRO A 60 4.15 24.80 1.52
N ASP A 61 5.01 25.83 1.45
CA ASP A 61 6.42 25.68 1.10
C ASP A 61 7.01 24.45 1.83
N PRO A 62 7.67 23.51 1.15
CA PRO A 62 8.27 22.34 1.80
C PRO A 62 9.14 22.70 3.01
N ALA A 63 9.85 23.84 2.96
CA ALA A 63 10.63 24.32 4.09
C ALA A 63 9.76 24.76 5.29
N PHE A 64 8.52 25.20 5.05
CA PHE A 64 7.54 25.43 6.13
C PHE A 64 7.04 24.12 6.72
N ALA A 65 6.73 23.11 5.90
CA ALA A 65 6.29 21.81 6.39
C ALA A 65 7.36 21.14 7.28
N GLU A 66 8.63 21.16 6.85
CA GLU A 66 9.76 20.68 7.66
C GLU A 66 9.92 21.45 8.98
N ARG A 67 9.76 22.79 8.96
CA ARG A 67 9.77 23.60 10.19
C ARG A 67 8.64 23.24 11.13
N LEU A 68 7.42 23.10 10.62
CA LEU A 68 6.24 22.76 11.41
C LEU A 68 6.37 21.36 12.02
N GLU A 69 6.87 20.39 11.26
CA GLU A 69 7.16 19.04 11.77
C GLU A 69 8.23 19.09 12.87
N SER A 70 9.32 19.83 12.65
CA SER A 70 10.35 20.04 13.66
C SER A 70 9.77 20.70 14.93
N GLU A 71 8.95 21.74 14.80
CA GLU A 71 8.30 22.40 15.93
C GLU A 71 7.35 21.45 16.67
N LEU A 72 6.52 20.67 15.98
CA LEU A 72 5.62 19.70 16.60
C LEU A 72 6.38 18.60 17.36
N ILE A 73 7.53 18.14 16.84
CA ILE A 73 8.36 17.15 17.51
C ILE A 73 9.06 17.74 18.74
N HIS A 74 9.54 18.99 18.65
CA HIS A 74 10.30 19.62 19.74
C HIS A 74 9.41 20.19 20.85
N ASP A 75 8.20 20.64 20.52
CA ASP A 75 7.29 21.31 21.45
C ASP A 75 6.26 20.34 22.07
N MET A 76 6.30 19.05 21.70
CA MET A 76 5.57 18.03 22.45
C MET A 76 6.15 17.95 23.87
N PRO A 77 5.37 18.27 24.91
CA PRO A 77 5.82 18.13 26.29
C PRO A 77 6.18 16.67 26.51
N SER A 78 7.44 16.42 26.90
CA SER A 78 7.95 15.07 27.08
C SER A 78 7.00 14.30 27.99
N ILE A 79 6.28 13.34 27.42
CA ILE A 79 5.39 12.45 28.18
C ILE A 79 6.29 11.77 29.20
N ARG A 80 6.12 12.13 30.48
CA ARG A 80 6.87 11.51 31.57
C ARG A 80 6.51 10.03 31.60
N VAL A 81 7.41 9.21 31.06
CA VAL A 81 7.34 7.76 31.18
C VAL A 81 7.37 7.44 32.68
N ILE A 82 6.26 6.93 33.18
CA ILE A 82 6.16 6.46 34.56
C ILE A 82 7.16 5.29 34.69
N PRO A 83 8.15 5.36 35.60
CA PRO A 83 9.14 4.30 35.74
C PRO A 83 8.45 3.00 36.12
N SER A 84 8.69 1.97 35.31
CA SER A 84 8.26 0.61 35.59
C SER A 84 8.97 0.07 36.83
N ALA A 85 8.22 -0.70 37.62
CA ALA A 85 8.58 -1.28 38.90
C ALA A 85 9.93 -2.06 38.90
N PRO A 86 10.58 -2.21 40.08
CA PRO A 86 11.89 -2.83 40.19
C PRO A 86 11.88 -4.31 39.80
N ALA A 87 12.94 -4.70 39.10
CA ALA A 87 13.28 -6.06 38.71
C ALA A 87 13.50 -6.96 39.95
N PHE A 88 12.85 -8.12 39.96
CA PHE A 88 13.18 -9.20 40.87
C PHE A 88 14.52 -9.82 40.49
N ALA A 89 15.46 -9.82 41.44
CA ALA A 89 16.74 -10.50 41.36
C ALA A 89 16.53 -12.02 41.45
N GLY A 90 17.09 -12.76 40.49
CA GLY A 90 17.07 -14.23 40.44
C GLY A 90 18.46 -14.79 40.12
N GLU A 91 19.16 -15.18 41.18
CA GLU A 91 20.09 -16.31 41.34
C GLU A 91 21.14 -16.66 40.26
N THR A 92 22.39 -16.44 40.66
CA THR A 92 23.63 -17.04 40.15
C THR A 92 23.78 -18.51 40.56
N LEU A 93 24.19 -19.39 39.63
CA LEU A 93 24.75 -20.72 39.92
C LEU A 93 26.00 -21.02 39.07
N PRO A 94 26.84 -21.99 39.47
CA PRO A 94 28.30 -21.83 39.44
C PRO A 94 29.05 -22.54 38.31
N ARG A 95 30.16 -21.90 37.97
CA ARG A 95 31.46 -22.37 37.47
C ARG A 95 31.69 -23.89 37.56
N SER A 96 31.98 -24.52 36.42
CA SER A 96 32.78 -25.75 36.36
C SER A 96 33.95 -25.62 35.39
N THR A 97 35.05 -26.22 35.83
CA THR A 97 36.41 -26.12 35.33
C THR A 97 36.86 -27.42 34.65
N VAL A 98 37.62 -27.27 33.57
CA VAL A 98 38.84 -28.03 33.19
C VAL A 98 38.67 -29.43 32.55
N SER A 99 39.14 -29.59 31.30
CA SER A 99 40.39 -30.29 30.96
C SER A 99 40.66 -30.45 29.43
N PRO A 100 41.91 -30.75 29.01
CA PRO A 100 42.41 -30.57 27.63
C PRO A 100 42.53 -31.87 26.79
N THR A 101 42.52 -31.68 25.44
CA THR A 101 43.11 -32.41 24.26
C THR A 101 43.43 -33.92 24.32
N PRO A 102 43.23 -34.71 23.23
CA PRO A 102 44.17 -34.68 22.08
C PRO A 102 43.60 -34.98 20.67
N TRP A 103 44.48 -34.77 19.69
CA TRP A 103 44.30 -34.91 18.25
C TRP A 103 44.04 -36.35 17.75
N THR A 104 43.10 -36.50 16.82
CA THR A 104 43.14 -37.41 15.63
C THR A 104 41.84 -37.27 14.81
N ALA A 105 41.65 -36.16 14.07
CA ALA A 105 40.43 -35.99 13.23
C ALA A 105 40.62 -35.14 11.96
N LEU A 106 41.85 -34.88 11.53
CA LEU A 106 42.12 -33.94 10.43
C LEU A 106 41.92 -34.52 9.02
N THR A 107 41.86 -35.84 8.85
CA THR A 107 41.64 -36.49 7.54
C THR A 107 40.16 -36.81 7.25
N ARG A 108 39.34 -37.09 8.27
CA ARG A 108 37.89 -37.36 8.09
C ARG A 108 37.09 -36.08 7.81
N ARG A 109 37.48 -34.94 8.42
CA ARG A 109 36.85 -33.64 8.18
C ARG A 109 37.01 -33.14 6.74
N ARG A 110 38.12 -33.42 6.07
CA ARG A 110 38.31 -32.98 4.67
C ARG A 110 37.37 -33.71 3.71
N LEU A 111 37.10 -35.00 3.92
CA LEU A 111 36.14 -35.77 3.12
C LEU A 111 34.68 -35.43 3.44
N MET A 112 34.34 -35.12 4.70
CA MET A 112 32.99 -34.64 5.03
C MET A 112 32.74 -33.22 4.51
N ASN A 113 33.75 -32.35 4.50
CA ASN A 113 33.61 -30.99 3.96
C ASN A 113 33.42 -30.99 2.44
N THR A 114 34.04 -31.92 1.69
CA THR A 114 33.79 -32.04 0.25
C THR A 114 32.40 -32.59 -0.05
N ALA A 115 31.91 -33.55 0.73
CA ALA A 115 30.54 -34.06 0.60
C ALA A 115 29.49 -32.98 0.94
N ALA A 116 29.73 -32.20 2.00
CA ALA A 116 28.87 -31.08 2.38
C ALA A 116 28.86 -29.99 1.31
N ALA A 117 30.02 -29.61 0.77
CA ALA A 117 30.10 -28.62 -0.31
C ALA A 117 29.42 -29.10 -1.60
N ALA A 118 29.56 -30.38 -1.95
CA ALA A 118 28.88 -30.96 -3.12
C ALA A 118 27.36 -31.01 -2.93
N ALA A 119 26.88 -31.38 -1.74
CA ALA A 119 25.45 -31.37 -1.42
C ALA A 119 24.88 -29.95 -1.46
N LEU A 120 25.59 -28.96 -0.91
CA LEU A 120 25.18 -27.56 -0.94
C LEU A 120 25.15 -27.02 -2.38
N LEU A 121 26.15 -27.37 -3.20
CA LEU A 121 26.17 -27.01 -4.61
C LEU A 121 25.02 -27.67 -5.39
N ALA A 122 24.70 -28.93 -5.10
CA ALA A 122 23.58 -29.64 -5.70
C ALA A 122 22.22 -29.04 -5.29
N ILE A 123 22.07 -28.61 -4.03
CA ILE A 123 20.87 -27.90 -3.54
C ILE A 123 20.75 -26.54 -4.22
N VAL A 124 21.84 -25.78 -4.36
CA VAL A 124 21.84 -24.49 -5.07
C VAL A 124 21.50 -24.68 -6.54
N LEU A 125 22.10 -25.67 -7.22
CA LEU A 125 21.78 -25.99 -8.62
C LEU A 125 20.33 -26.49 -8.78
N ALA A 126 19.84 -27.33 -7.88
CA ALA A 126 18.45 -27.76 -7.90
C ALA A 126 17.50 -26.59 -7.64
N SER A 127 17.83 -25.68 -6.73
CA SER A 127 17.09 -24.45 -6.48
C SER A 127 17.06 -23.56 -7.72
N VAL A 128 18.21 -23.33 -8.37
CA VAL A 128 18.29 -22.56 -9.62
C VAL A 128 17.49 -23.21 -10.75
N ILE A 129 17.55 -24.54 -10.90
CA ILE A 129 16.77 -25.28 -11.90
C ILE A 129 15.28 -25.22 -11.59
N VAL A 130 14.88 -25.29 -10.31
CA VAL A 130 13.48 -25.14 -9.88
C VAL A 130 13.00 -23.71 -10.06
N SER A 131 13.83 -22.68 -9.84
CA SER A 131 13.47 -21.29 -10.14
C SER A 131 13.35 -21.04 -11.65
N LEU A 132 14.27 -21.62 -12.45
CA LEU A 132 14.24 -21.50 -13.91
C LEU A 132 13.12 -22.32 -14.57
N ARG A 133 12.73 -23.47 -13.99
CA ARG A 133 11.59 -24.29 -14.47
C ARG A 133 10.26 -23.93 -13.81
N GLY A 134 10.30 -23.31 -12.64
CA GLY A 134 9.15 -22.79 -11.89
C GLY A 134 8.58 -21.50 -12.48
N ALA A 135 9.38 -20.79 -13.30
CA ALA A 135 8.88 -19.94 -14.38
C ALA A 135 8.20 -20.76 -15.51
N SER A 136 7.57 -21.87 -15.14
CA SER A 136 6.61 -22.57 -15.97
C SER A 136 5.61 -21.53 -16.42
N ARG A 137 5.61 -21.34 -17.74
CA ARG A 137 4.53 -20.73 -18.50
C ARG A 137 3.28 -21.55 -18.22
N VAL A 138 2.71 -21.43 -17.02
CA VAL A 138 1.27 -21.56 -16.88
C VAL A 138 0.77 -20.56 -17.91
N PRO A 139 -0.03 -21.00 -18.91
CA PRO A 139 -0.77 -20.05 -19.70
C PRO A 139 -1.46 -19.18 -18.67
N ARG A 140 -1.00 -17.93 -18.53
CA ARG A 140 -1.93 -16.88 -18.19
C ARG A 140 -2.90 -17.03 -19.34
N ASP A 141 -3.98 -17.80 -19.12
CA ASP A 141 -5.27 -17.39 -19.62
C ASP A 141 -5.33 -15.96 -19.11
N GLU A 142 -4.83 -15.06 -19.95
CA GLU A 142 -5.14 -13.66 -19.94
C GLU A 142 -6.64 -13.73 -19.98
N VAL A 143 -7.22 -13.69 -18.79
CA VAL A 143 -8.65 -13.61 -18.68
C VAL A 143 -8.90 -12.17 -19.06
N ASP A 144 -8.84 -11.93 -20.37
CA ASP A 144 -9.65 -10.99 -21.10
C ASP A 144 -11.08 -11.41 -20.76
N PHE A 145 -11.48 -11.12 -19.53
CA PHE A 145 -12.86 -10.83 -19.25
C PHE A 145 -13.07 -9.52 -20.01
N PRO A 146 -13.74 -9.51 -21.18
CA PRO A 146 -14.33 -8.27 -21.61
C PRO A 146 -15.25 -7.89 -20.46
N LEU A 147 -14.84 -6.93 -19.65
CA LEU A 147 -15.76 -6.26 -18.76
C LEU A 147 -16.77 -5.63 -19.71
N VAL A 148 -17.91 -6.29 -19.82
CA VAL A 148 -19.05 -5.76 -20.54
C VAL A 148 -19.41 -4.53 -19.73
N LEU A 149 -19.08 -3.36 -20.25
CA LEU A 149 -19.37 -2.08 -19.62
C LEU A 149 -20.81 -2.12 -19.12
N GLY A 150 -20.96 -2.16 -17.80
CA GLY A 150 -22.27 -2.18 -17.17
C GLY A 150 -23.07 -0.96 -17.61
N PRO A 151 -24.41 -1.03 -17.55
CA PRO A 151 -25.25 0.10 -17.91
C PRO A 151 -24.82 1.36 -17.14
N GLY A 152 -24.49 2.42 -17.88
CA GLY A 152 -24.07 3.71 -17.31
C GLY A 152 -22.55 3.88 -17.13
N ILE A 153 -21.71 2.88 -17.39
CA ILE A 153 -20.25 3.05 -17.46
C ILE A 153 -19.89 3.62 -18.84
N THR A 154 -19.26 4.80 -18.89
CA THR A 154 -18.83 5.42 -20.16
C THR A 154 -17.40 5.11 -20.54
N ASP A 155 -16.56 4.85 -19.54
CA ASP A 155 -15.15 4.59 -19.73
C ASP A 155 -14.66 3.66 -18.63
N GLU A 156 -13.73 2.78 -18.99
CA GLU A 156 -13.10 1.83 -18.08
C GLU A 156 -11.64 1.66 -18.48
N THR A 157 -10.74 1.89 -17.51
CA THR A 157 -9.31 1.76 -17.71
C THR A 157 -8.73 0.81 -16.67
N LEU A 158 -8.10 -0.27 -17.13
CA LEU A 158 -7.28 -1.13 -16.29
C LEU A 158 -5.99 -0.39 -15.91
N LEU A 159 -5.88 0.00 -14.64
CA LEU A 159 -4.67 0.66 -14.13
C LEU A 159 -3.60 -0.38 -13.82
N LEU A 160 -3.95 -1.39 -13.00
CA LEU A 160 -2.99 -2.34 -12.46
C LEU A 160 -3.64 -3.72 -12.29
N GLN A 161 -2.91 -4.77 -12.61
CA GLN A 161 -3.28 -6.15 -12.27
C GLN A 161 -2.04 -6.90 -11.81
N ALA A 162 -2.14 -7.60 -10.69
CA ALA A 162 -1.05 -8.39 -10.17
C ALA A 162 -1.54 -9.66 -9.48
N ARG A 163 -0.73 -10.71 -9.62
CA ARG A 163 -0.92 -11.99 -8.92
C ARG A 163 0.11 -12.07 -7.80
N PHE A 164 -0.39 -12.26 -6.58
CA PHE A 164 0.38 -12.36 -5.36
C PHE A 164 0.39 -13.82 -4.90
N GLU A 165 1.56 -14.42 -4.82
CA GLU A 165 1.71 -15.85 -4.49
C GLU A 165 2.23 -16.07 -3.07
N ASP A 166 3.02 -15.13 -2.55
CA ASP A 166 3.66 -15.20 -1.25
C ASP A 166 3.20 -14.05 -0.36
N PHE A 167 2.82 -14.37 0.89
CA PHE A 167 2.36 -13.42 1.88
C PHE A 167 3.14 -13.58 3.18
N PRO A 168 3.42 -12.49 3.90
CA PRO A 168 4.01 -12.58 5.24
C PRO A 168 3.01 -13.21 6.21
N GLU A 169 3.53 -13.84 7.26
CA GLU A 169 2.70 -14.42 8.31
C GLU A 169 1.95 -13.32 9.10
N GLY A 170 0.71 -13.63 9.48
CA GLY A 170 -0.09 -12.80 10.38
C GLY A 170 -1.23 -12.06 9.68
N VAL A 171 -1.78 -11.10 10.40
CA VAL A 171 -2.92 -10.30 9.93
C VAL A 171 -2.45 -9.30 8.90
N LEU A 172 -3.10 -9.32 7.73
CA LEU A 172 -2.77 -8.48 6.58
C LEU A 172 -3.78 -7.35 6.41
N SER A 173 -3.35 -6.32 5.69
CA SER A 173 -4.22 -5.34 5.04
C SER A 173 -3.94 -5.36 3.55
N ALA A 174 -4.99 -5.30 2.74
CA ALA A 174 -4.91 -5.01 1.31
C ALA A 174 -5.11 -3.51 1.11
N THR A 175 -4.20 -2.85 0.41
CA THR A 175 -4.30 -1.41 0.16
C THR A 175 -4.00 -1.04 -1.27
N VAL A 176 -4.75 -0.06 -1.76
CA VAL A 176 -4.37 0.75 -2.92
C VAL A 176 -3.93 2.11 -2.39
N ASP A 177 -2.64 2.42 -2.52
CA ASP A 177 -2.03 3.68 -2.12
C ASP A 177 -1.66 4.49 -3.38
N ARG A 178 -1.73 5.82 -3.28
CA ARG A 178 -1.17 6.72 -4.28
C ARG A 178 -0.08 7.56 -3.63
N TRP A 179 1.10 7.53 -4.23
CA TRP A 179 2.29 8.22 -3.78
C TRP A 179 2.59 9.40 -4.69
N VAL A 180 2.96 10.53 -4.10
CA VAL A 180 3.52 11.69 -4.79
C VAL A 180 4.88 11.99 -4.20
N LEU A 181 5.92 11.79 -5.02
CA LEU A 181 7.31 11.98 -4.67
C LEU A 181 7.80 13.31 -5.26
N PRO A 182 8.10 14.34 -4.44
CA PRO A 182 8.68 15.58 -4.95
C PRO A 182 10.05 15.36 -5.62
N PRO A 183 10.54 16.33 -6.40
CA PRO A 183 11.91 16.33 -6.92
C PRO A 183 12.94 16.11 -5.81
N GLY A 184 13.89 15.20 -6.04
CA GLY A 184 14.96 14.85 -5.10
C GLY A 184 14.55 13.95 -3.93
N SER A 185 13.28 13.55 -3.85
CA SER A 185 12.81 12.68 -2.77
C SER A 185 13.27 11.23 -2.94
N GLU A 186 13.42 10.57 -1.80
CA GLU A 186 13.80 9.16 -1.69
C GLU A 186 13.01 8.48 -0.58
N ILE A 187 12.48 7.28 -0.86
CA ILE A 187 11.78 6.44 0.11
C ILE A 187 12.19 4.98 0.00
N GLN A 188 12.07 4.26 1.12
CA GLN A 188 12.35 2.84 1.19
C GLN A 188 11.04 2.05 1.34
N MET A 189 10.76 1.18 0.37
CA MET A 189 9.60 0.29 0.32
C MET A 189 9.95 -1.14 0.74
N GLY A 190 8.97 -1.91 1.21
CA GLY A 190 9.13 -3.31 1.64
C GLY A 190 9.67 -3.51 3.06
N THR A 191 9.80 -2.44 3.85
CA THR A 191 10.27 -2.53 5.24
C THR A 191 9.10 -2.43 6.21
N ARG A 192 9.14 -3.22 7.30
CA ARG A 192 8.13 -3.16 8.38
C ARG A 192 7.93 -1.77 8.97
N GLN A 193 8.96 -0.93 9.00
CA GLN A 193 8.92 0.38 9.64
C GLN A 193 8.17 1.43 8.80
N PHE A 194 8.22 1.35 7.47
CA PHE A 194 7.73 2.41 6.59
C PHE A 194 6.48 2.03 5.82
N SER A 195 6.55 0.97 5.03
CA SER A 195 5.51 0.61 4.06
C SER A 195 4.82 -0.70 4.39
N GLY A 196 5.45 -1.51 5.24
CA GLY A 196 4.99 -2.82 5.68
C GLY A 196 5.81 -3.90 5.02
N GLU A 197 5.83 -5.06 5.63
CA GLU A 197 6.32 -6.25 4.96
C GLU A 197 5.16 -6.86 4.16
N GLY A 198 5.42 -7.18 2.90
CA GLY A 198 4.51 -7.89 2.01
C GLY A 198 4.75 -7.55 0.54
N PRO A 199 4.11 -8.27 -0.39
CA PRO A 199 4.32 -8.06 -1.81
C PRO A 199 3.57 -6.81 -2.30
N SER A 200 4.13 -6.12 -3.29
CA SER A 200 3.51 -4.95 -3.90
C SER A 200 3.60 -4.95 -5.42
N ALA A 201 2.57 -4.41 -6.06
CA ALA A 201 2.55 -4.08 -7.47
C ALA A 201 2.35 -2.57 -7.60
N TYR A 202 2.97 -1.95 -8.59
CA TYR A 202 2.90 -0.51 -8.77
C TYR A 202 2.89 -0.09 -10.24
N LEU A 203 2.26 1.05 -10.52
CA LEU A 203 2.16 1.72 -11.81
C LEU A 203 2.73 3.14 -11.67
N VAL A 204 3.66 3.52 -12.55
CA VAL A 204 4.11 4.91 -12.67
C VAL A 204 3.05 5.70 -13.44
N GLU A 205 2.22 6.46 -12.71
CA GLU A 205 1.16 7.28 -13.30
C GLU A 205 1.71 8.52 -14.02
N SER A 206 2.78 9.12 -13.50
CA SER A 206 3.45 10.26 -14.15
C SER A 206 4.87 10.46 -13.64
N GLY A 207 5.79 10.89 -14.51
CA GLY A 207 7.19 11.17 -14.17
C GLY A 207 8.13 9.99 -14.44
N THR A 208 9.31 10.02 -13.81
CA THR A 208 10.33 8.96 -13.90
C THR A 208 10.69 8.49 -12.49
N LEU A 209 10.51 7.20 -12.23
CA LEU A 209 10.92 6.55 -10.99
C LEU A 209 12.28 5.88 -11.20
N THR A 210 13.27 6.25 -10.39
CA THR A 210 14.49 5.46 -10.25
C THR A 210 14.29 4.47 -9.10
N ILE A 211 14.45 3.18 -9.36
CA ILE A 211 14.30 2.12 -8.35
C ILE A 211 15.56 1.27 -8.25
N GLN A 212 15.94 0.94 -7.02
CA GLN A 212 16.95 -0.07 -6.71
C GLN A 212 16.40 -1.03 -5.67
N ALA A 213 16.31 -2.32 -5.99
CA ALA A 213 15.80 -3.35 -5.09
C ALA A 213 16.93 -4.23 -4.57
N ASP A 214 16.83 -4.76 -3.34
CA ASP A 214 17.79 -5.70 -2.76
C ASP A 214 17.56 -7.17 -3.19
N GLY A 215 16.47 -7.42 -3.91
CA GLY A 215 16.07 -8.69 -4.47
C GLY A 215 15.54 -8.53 -5.91
N PRO A 216 15.19 -9.65 -6.57
CA PRO A 216 14.65 -9.62 -7.92
C PRO A 216 13.27 -8.98 -7.94
N ILE A 217 13.03 -8.11 -8.93
CA ILE A 217 11.72 -7.50 -9.19
C ILE A 217 11.32 -7.72 -10.65
N ALA A 218 10.02 -7.82 -10.91
CA ALA A 218 9.51 -7.93 -12.28
C ALA A 218 9.02 -6.56 -12.76
N VAL A 219 9.44 -6.14 -13.95
CA VAL A 219 9.06 -4.86 -14.56
C VAL A 219 8.44 -5.09 -15.93
N THR A 220 7.28 -4.49 -16.17
CA THR A 220 6.61 -4.50 -17.48
C THR A 220 6.63 -3.08 -18.03
N ARG A 221 7.24 -2.90 -19.21
CA ARG A 221 7.30 -1.58 -19.85
C ARG A 221 5.95 -1.19 -20.44
N SER A 222 5.66 0.09 -20.50
CA SER A 222 4.47 0.63 -21.16
C SER A 222 4.32 0.07 -22.58
N GLY A 223 3.11 -0.39 -22.92
CA GLY A 223 2.81 -1.05 -24.19
C GLY A 223 3.36 -2.47 -24.36
N THR A 224 3.99 -3.04 -23.33
CA THR A 224 4.43 -4.45 -23.33
C THR A 224 3.58 -5.28 -22.37
N THR A 225 3.45 -6.58 -22.66
CA THR A 225 2.72 -7.54 -21.81
C THR A 225 3.64 -8.49 -21.06
N MET A 226 4.89 -8.62 -21.51
CA MET A 226 5.86 -9.54 -20.94
C MET A 226 6.77 -8.82 -19.93
N PRO A 227 6.74 -9.21 -18.65
CA PRO A 227 7.65 -8.63 -17.66
C PRO A 227 9.09 -9.10 -17.91
N VAL A 228 10.03 -8.19 -17.62
CA VAL A 228 11.46 -8.48 -17.51
C VAL A 228 11.82 -8.53 -16.03
N VAL A 229 12.50 -9.58 -15.60
CA VAL A 229 13.04 -9.66 -14.24
C VAL A 229 14.35 -8.87 -14.20
N ALA A 230 14.39 -7.91 -13.28
CA ALA A 230 15.59 -7.18 -12.95
C ALA A 230 16.24 -7.82 -11.72
N GLU A 231 17.55 -8.01 -11.79
CA GLU A 231 18.32 -8.63 -10.71
C GLU A 231 18.48 -7.70 -9.51
N ALA A 232 18.79 -8.28 -8.36
CA ALA A 232 19.10 -7.54 -7.13
C ALA A 232 20.18 -6.48 -7.35
N ALA A 233 20.05 -5.36 -6.65
CA ALA A 233 20.88 -4.16 -6.68
C ALA A 233 20.98 -3.44 -8.04
N SER A 234 20.27 -3.91 -9.07
CA SER A 234 20.18 -3.19 -10.34
C SER A 234 19.41 -1.88 -10.15
N GLN A 235 19.92 -0.81 -10.74
CA GLN A 235 19.22 0.47 -10.82
C GLN A 235 18.39 0.48 -12.11
N LEU A 236 17.10 0.71 -11.96
CA LEU A 236 16.16 0.78 -13.08
C LEU A 236 15.53 2.17 -13.11
N GLU A 237 15.43 2.74 -14.30
CA GLU A 237 14.56 3.88 -14.56
C GLU A 237 13.25 3.37 -15.15
N LEU A 238 12.14 3.74 -14.51
CA LEU A 238 10.77 3.42 -14.91
C LEU A 238 10.06 4.70 -15.33
N HIS A 239 9.42 4.68 -16.49
CA HIS A 239 8.72 5.82 -17.05
C HIS A 239 7.21 5.69 -16.87
N THR A 240 6.48 6.74 -17.23
CA THR A 240 5.01 6.75 -17.21
C THR A 240 4.43 5.57 -17.99
N GLY A 241 3.50 4.84 -17.36
CA GLY A 241 2.89 3.63 -17.89
C GLY A 241 3.66 2.34 -17.60
N ASP A 242 4.89 2.42 -17.10
CA ASP A 242 5.62 1.23 -16.64
C ASP A 242 5.01 0.69 -15.35
N ARG A 243 5.04 -0.63 -15.22
CA ARG A 243 4.52 -1.37 -14.07
C ARG A 243 5.64 -2.18 -13.44
N GLY A 244 5.59 -2.36 -12.12
CA GLY A 244 6.52 -3.22 -11.40
C GLY A 244 5.83 -4.08 -10.37
N PHE A 245 6.51 -5.16 -9.99
CA PHE A 245 6.12 -6.09 -8.93
C PHE A 245 7.33 -6.42 -8.07
N ALA A 246 7.20 -6.14 -6.77
CA ALA A 246 8.15 -6.51 -5.74
C ALA A 246 7.57 -7.67 -4.90
N PRO A 247 8.21 -8.85 -4.87
CA PRO A 247 7.81 -9.95 -4.01
C PRO A 247 7.88 -9.60 -2.52
N SER A 248 7.22 -10.41 -1.68
CA SER A 248 7.34 -10.28 -0.23
C SER A 248 8.81 -10.44 0.21
N GLY A 249 9.24 -9.61 1.15
CA GLY A 249 10.61 -9.61 1.68
C GLY A 249 11.64 -8.87 0.81
N VAL A 250 11.27 -8.39 -0.37
CA VAL A 250 12.14 -7.51 -1.18
C VAL A 250 11.99 -6.07 -0.71
N VAL A 251 13.11 -5.44 -0.41
CA VAL A 251 13.20 -4.03 -0.04
C VAL A 251 13.66 -3.24 -1.26
N SER A 252 12.99 -2.13 -1.57
CA SER A 252 13.37 -1.28 -2.70
C SER A 252 13.45 0.18 -2.33
N GLN A 253 14.50 0.86 -2.79
CA GLN A 253 14.69 2.29 -2.69
C GLN A 253 14.09 2.95 -3.93
N TRP A 254 13.14 3.86 -3.72
CA TRP A 254 12.46 4.62 -4.76
C TRP A 254 12.94 6.07 -4.71
N GLN A 255 13.35 6.60 -5.84
CA GLN A 255 13.90 7.94 -5.97
C GLN A 255 13.24 8.70 -7.11
N ASN A 256 12.95 9.98 -6.89
CA ASN A 256 12.60 10.91 -7.94
C ASN A 256 13.79 11.85 -8.22
N THR A 257 14.61 11.51 -9.21
CA THR A 257 15.77 12.32 -9.62
C THR A 257 15.40 13.45 -10.59
N ALA A 258 14.15 13.49 -11.05
CA ALA A 258 13.66 14.49 -11.99
C ALA A 258 13.29 15.80 -11.29
N ALA A 259 13.14 16.88 -12.07
CA ALA A 259 12.72 18.19 -11.59
C ALA A 259 11.19 18.32 -11.41
N THR A 260 10.42 17.31 -11.80
CA THR A 260 8.96 17.28 -11.70
C THR A 260 8.50 16.25 -10.67
N PRO A 261 7.37 16.46 -9.96
CA PRO A 261 6.80 15.44 -9.08
C PRO A 261 6.51 14.14 -9.82
N LEU A 262 6.74 13.02 -9.14
CA LEU A 262 6.49 11.65 -9.58
C LEU A 262 5.22 11.14 -8.89
N ARG A 263 4.31 10.50 -9.64
CA ARG A 263 3.10 9.87 -9.10
C ARG A 263 3.10 8.37 -9.36
N ILE A 264 2.78 7.61 -8.33
CA ILE A 264 2.79 6.15 -8.37
C ILE A 264 1.50 5.64 -7.73
N LEU A 265 0.81 4.74 -8.42
CA LEU A 265 -0.27 3.94 -7.85
C LEU A 265 0.32 2.61 -7.40
N GLU A 266 0.11 2.22 -6.15
CA GLU A 266 0.61 0.97 -5.58
C GLU A 266 -0.55 0.15 -5.03
N ALA A 267 -0.63 -1.12 -5.40
CA ALA A 267 -1.53 -2.09 -4.83
C ALA A 267 -0.71 -3.16 -4.10
N LYS A 268 -0.99 -3.42 -2.83
CA LYS A 268 -0.16 -4.31 -2.01
C LYS A 268 -0.94 -5.02 -0.92
N PHE A 269 -0.36 -6.12 -0.45
CA PHE A 269 -0.68 -6.74 0.83
C PHE A 269 0.43 -6.43 1.81
N ARG A 270 0.08 -6.06 3.04
CA ARG A 270 1.08 -5.79 4.08
C ARG A 270 0.62 -6.22 5.45
N THR A 271 1.57 -6.51 6.33
CA THR A 271 1.31 -6.56 7.77
C THR A 271 0.88 -5.19 8.30
N VAL A 272 -0.05 -5.15 9.26
CA VAL A 272 -0.56 -3.91 9.85
C VAL A 272 0.56 -3.11 10.52
N ILE A 273 0.63 -1.81 10.23
CA ILE A 273 1.63 -0.90 10.80
C ILE A 273 0.97 0.37 11.30
N LEU A 274 1.53 0.93 12.37
CA LEU A 274 1.34 2.33 12.73
C LEU A 274 2.15 3.18 11.75
N ARG A 275 1.47 3.94 10.87
CA ARG A 275 2.13 4.74 9.83
C ARG A 275 3.05 5.78 10.45
N SER A 276 4.29 5.85 9.94
CA SER A 276 5.14 7.03 10.01
C SER A 276 5.50 7.41 8.57
N LEU A 277 4.91 8.48 8.06
CA LEU A 277 5.34 9.08 6.80
C LEU A 277 6.59 9.91 7.08
N ARG A 278 7.61 9.83 6.21
CA ARG A 278 8.73 10.78 6.23
C ARG A 278 8.28 12.11 5.64
N GLY A 279 8.77 13.20 6.21
CA GLY A 279 8.52 14.57 5.72
C GLY A 279 8.74 14.72 4.21
N GLY A 280 7.82 15.43 3.56
CA GLY A 280 7.89 15.78 2.13
C GLY A 280 7.26 14.77 1.16
N VAL A 281 7.09 13.50 1.53
CA VAL A 281 6.44 12.52 0.63
C VAL A 281 4.98 12.37 0.97
N LEU A 282 4.11 12.63 0.00
CA LEU A 282 2.67 12.47 0.18
C LEU A 282 2.28 11.03 -0.21
N GLY A 283 1.91 10.24 0.77
CA GLY A 283 1.31 8.92 0.58
C GLY A 283 -0.08 8.89 1.18
N TYR A 284 -1.11 8.73 0.35
CA TYR A 284 -2.47 8.57 0.83
C TYR A 284 -3.08 7.28 0.33
N THR A 285 -3.90 6.69 1.17
CA THR A 285 -4.59 5.45 0.86
C THR A 285 -5.87 5.76 0.13
N VAL A 286 -5.97 5.19 -1.06
CA VAL A 286 -7.14 5.29 -1.94
C VAL A 286 -8.24 4.40 -1.38
N VAL A 287 -7.92 3.12 -1.14
CA VAL A 287 -8.79 2.17 -0.44
C VAL A 287 -7.95 1.23 0.42
N VAL A 288 -8.51 0.80 1.55
CA VAL A 288 -7.95 -0.21 2.43
C VAL A 288 -9.02 -1.19 2.86
N GLU A 289 -8.64 -2.45 2.87
CA GLU A 289 -9.30 -3.51 3.61
C GLU A 289 -8.33 -4.01 4.68
N ASP A 290 -8.73 -3.89 5.94
CA ASP A 290 -7.91 -4.24 7.09
C ASP A 290 -8.31 -5.60 7.67
N ALA A 291 -7.36 -6.24 8.33
CA ALA A 291 -7.54 -7.46 9.10
C ALA A 291 -7.93 -8.71 8.27
N ILE A 292 -7.33 -8.86 7.09
CA ILE A 292 -7.51 -10.01 6.22
C ILE A 292 -6.62 -11.16 6.73
N PRO A 293 -7.14 -12.41 6.86
CA PRO A 293 -6.30 -13.57 7.14
C PRO A 293 -5.30 -13.81 6.01
N THR A 294 -4.14 -14.38 6.31
CA THR A 294 -3.15 -14.76 5.27
C THR A 294 -3.81 -15.69 4.25
N PRO A 295 -3.82 -15.34 2.94
CA PRO A 295 -4.41 -16.20 1.92
C PRO A 295 -3.67 -17.54 1.80
N GLU A 296 -4.42 -18.65 1.69
CA GLU A 296 -3.86 -19.99 1.47
C GLU A 296 -3.56 -20.27 -0.02
N HIS A 297 -4.00 -19.37 -0.90
CA HIS A 297 -3.90 -19.50 -2.34
C HIS A 297 -3.44 -18.18 -2.97
N PRO A 298 -2.86 -18.23 -4.18
CA PRO A 298 -2.52 -17.01 -4.91
C PRO A 298 -3.73 -16.10 -5.11
N VAL A 299 -3.55 -14.80 -4.86
CA VAL A 299 -4.59 -13.78 -5.02
C VAL A 299 -4.29 -12.93 -6.24
N VAL A 300 -5.30 -12.62 -7.04
CA VAL A 300 -5.18 -11.61 -8.11
C VAL A 300 -5.88 -10.35 -7.64
N MET A 301 -5.13 -9.25 -7.56
CA MET A 301 -5.71 -7.92 -7.35
C MET A 301 -5.76 -7.19 -8.68
N THR A 302 -6.91 -6.63 -9.00
CA THR A 302 -7.12 -5.82 -10.19
C THR A 302 -7.66 -4.47 -9.79
N VAL A 303 -7.07 -3.40 -10.32
CA VAL A 303 -7.45 -2.01 -10.04
C VAL A 303 -7.93 -1.39 -11.34
N PHE A 304 -9.20 -1.03 -11.36
CA PHE A 304 -9.86 -0.34 -12.46
C PHE A 304 -10.18 1.10 -12.08
N GLN A 305 -10.14 1.97 -13.08
CA GLN A 305 -10.76 3.28 -13.05
C GLN A 305 -11.97 3.24 -13.95
N ILE A 306 -13.14 3.59 -13.42
CA ILE A 306 -14.38 3.65 -14.19
C ILE A 306 -14.94 5.07 -14.16
N THR A 307 -15.52 5.50 -15.29
CA THR A 307 -16.31 6.72 -15.38
C THR A 307 -17.77 6.36 -15.55
N LEU A 308 -18.63 6.93 -14.71
CA LEU A 308 -20.07 6.73 -14.76
C LEU A 308 -20.75 7.94 -15.42
N GLN A 309 -21.82 7.70 -16.17
CA GLN A 309 -22.75 8.76 -16.57
C GLN A 309 -23.38 9.39 -15.31
N PRO A 310 -23.74 10.68 -15.35
CA PRO A 310 -24.56 11.26 -14.29
C PRO A 310 -25.80 10.41 -14.02
N GLU A 311 -26.11 10.20 -12.73
CA GLU A 311 -27.26 9.39 -12.26
C GLU A 311 -27.19 7.88 -12.59
N ALA A 312 -26.08 7.39 -13.16
CA ALA A 312 -25.89 5.96 -13.34
C ALA A 312 -25.88 5.23 -12.00
N VAL A 313 -26.49 4.04 -12.00
CA VAL A 313 -26.51 3.15 -10.84
C VAL A 313 -25.49 2.06 -11.07
N LEU A 314 -24.53 1.94 -10.14
CA LEU A 314 -23.58 0.85 -10.10
C LEU A 314 -24.01 -0.11 -9.00
N THR A 315 -24.31 -1.36 -9.35
CA THR A 315 -24.59 -2.41 -8.39
C THR A 315 -23.34 -3.26 -8.17
N ALA A 316 -23.02 -3.60 -6.92
CA ALA A 316 -21.76 -4.28 -6.61
C ALA A 316 -21.60 -5.63 -7.34
N ASP A 317 -22.72 -6.30 -7.63
CA ASP A 317 -22.77 -7.55 -8.39
C ASP A 317 -22.42 -7.40 -9.88
N THR A 318 -22.52 -6.19 -10.44
CA THR A 318 -22.10 -5.93 -11.84
C THR A 318 -20.59 -5.92 -12.02
N ILE A 319 -19.83 -5.71 -10.94
CA ILE A 319 -18.37 -5.79 -10.95
C ILE A 319 -17.96 -7.04 -10.19
N SER A 320 -17.72 -8.12 -10.93
CA SER A 320 -17.27 -9.38 -10.35
C SER A 320 -15.97 -9.19 -9.54
N GLY A 321 -16.01 -9.54 -8.25
CA GLY A 321 -14.87 -9.42 -7.35
C GLY A 321 -14.62 -8.02 -6.81
N LEU A 322 -15.61 -7.11 -6.85
CA LEU A 322 -15.51 -5.81 -6.20
C LEU A 322 -15.49 -5.95 -4.68
N GLU A 323 -14.31 -5.82 -4.08
CA GLU A 323 -14.13 -5.76 -2.62
C GLU A 323 -13.93 -4.31 -2.11
N MET A 324 -13.38 -3.45 -2.96
CA MET A 324 -12.89 -2.13 -2.59
C MET A 324 -13.34 -1.08 -3.61
N LEU A 325 -13.87 0.06 -3.12
CA LEU A 325 -14.34 1.16 -3.97
C LEU A 325 -13.90 2.53 -3.43
N LYS A 326 -13.40 3.38 -4.32
CA LYS A 326 -13.15 4.80 -4.07
C LYS A 326 -13.78 5.66 -5.15
N VAL A 327 -14.43 6.73 -4.72
CA VAL A 327 -14.83 7.83 -5.60
C VAL A 327 -13.65 8.80 -5.72
N GLU A 328 -13.05 8.88 -6.90
CA GLU A 328 -11.98 9.85 -7.19
C GLU A 328 -12.52 11.26 -7.46
N SER A 329 -13.67 11.35 -8.13
CA SER A 329 -14.36 12.60 -8.44
C SER A 329 -15.86 12.40 -8.53
N GLY A 330 -16.62 13.48 -8.33
CA GLY A 330 -18.08 13.43 -8.30
C GLY A 330 -18.61 12.80 -7.00
N ARG A 331 -19.80 12.21 -7.10
CA ARG A 331 -20.53 11.69 -5.94
C ARG A 331 -21.16 10.35 -6.25
N LEU A 332 -20.94 9.40 -5.34
CA LEU A 332 -21.63 8.12 -5.33
C LEU A 332 -22.39 8.00 -4.00
N VAL A 333 -23.67 7.62 -4.08
CA VAL A 333 -24.51 7.36 -2.92
C VAL A 333 -24.75 5.87 -2.86
N ALA A 334 -24.22 5.21 -1.83
CA ALA A 334 -24.54 3.82 -1.56
C ALA A 334 -25.99 3.73 -1.08
N VAL A 335 -26.79 2.89 -1.75
CA VAL A 335 -28.15 2.56 -1.36
C VAL A 335 -28.18 1.06 -1.11
N ASP A 336 -28.50 0.69 0.13
CA ASP A 336 -28.75 -0.71 0.46
C ASP A 336 -30.12 -1.10 -0.11
N VAL A 337 -30.17 -2.23 -0.82
CA VAL A 337 -31.40 -2.72 -1.45
C VAL A 337 -31.79 -3.97 -0.67
N ASP A 338 -32.70 -3.79 0.28
CA ASP A 338 -33.29 -4.87 1.11
C ASP A 338 -34.01 -5.94 0.26
#